data_AF-A0A7V5UAR1-F1
#
_entry.id   AF-A0A7V5UAR1-F1
#
_cell.length_a   1.000
_cell.length_b   1.000
_cell.length_c   1.000
_cell.angle_alpha   90.00
_cell.angle_beta   90.00
_cell.angle_gamma   90.00
#
_symmetry.space_group_name_H-M   'P 1'
#
loop_
_entity.id
_entity.type
_entity.pdbx_description
1 polymer ?
#
loop_
_entity_poly.entity_id
_entity_poly.type
_entity_poly.pdbx_seq_one_letter_code
_entity_poly.pdbx_strand_id
1 'polypeptide(L)' 'MSSRPESSPAVTVTRLRGMKAAGERIAMLTAYDASFARVLDQAGVDVVLV' A
#
# COMPACT_ATOMS: atom_id res chain seq x y z
N MET A 1 17.42 7.34 10.51
CA MET A 1 16.27 6.88 11.32
C MET A 1 15.33 6.11 10.41
N SER A 2 15.47 4.79 10.32
CA SER A 2 14.59 3.93 9.52
C SER A 2 13.66 3.18 10.48
N SER A 3 12.52 3.78 10.82
CA SER A 3 11.42 3.07 11.47
C SER A 3 10.75 2.20 10.41
N ARG A 4 11.23 0.98 10.27
CA ARG A 4 10.65 -0.03 9.38
C ARG A 4 9.32 -0.44 10.02
N PRO A 5 8.14 -0.24 9.38
CA PRO A 5 6.92 -0.77 9.95
C PRO A 5 7.01 -2.29 9.85
N GLU A 6 6.99 -2.95 11.01
CA GLU A 6 6.76 -4.37 11.13
C GLU A 6 5.48 -4.72 10.38
N SER A 7 5.50 -5.85 9.66
CA SER A 7 4.46 -6.35 8.74
C SER A 7 3.11 -5.64 8.88
N SER A 8 2.90 -4.61 8.07
CA SER A 8 1.60 -3.94 8.03
C SER A 8 0.57 -4.96 7.55
N PRO A 9 -0.63 -5.02 8.17
CA PRO A 9 -1.66 -5.97 7.75
C PRO A 9 -1.97 -5.80 6.27
N ALA A 10 -2.31 -6.90 5.58
CA ALA A 10 -2.63 -6.84 4.16
C ALA A 10 -3.71 -5.78 3.87
N VAL A 11 -3.54 -5.03 2.77
CA VAL A 11 -4.55 -4.06 2.33
C VAL A 11 -5.74 -4.83 1.75
N THR A 12 -6.93 -4.54 2.27
CA THR A 12 -8.19 -5.16 1.85
C THR A 12 -9.22 -4.09 1.48
N VAL A 13 -10.29 -4.48 0.78
CA VAL A 13 -11.39 -3.55 0.45
C VAL A 13 -12.00 -2.91 1.70
N THR A 14 -12.14 -3.67 2.79
CA THR A 14 -12.64 -3.15 4.07
C THR A 14 -11.69 -2.09 4.65
N ARG A 15 -10.38 -2.31 4.58
CA ARG A 15 -9.38 -1.33 5.02
C ARG A 15 -9.44 -0.05 4.19
N LEU A 16 -9.51 -0.15 2.86
CA LEU A 16 -9.63 1.01 1.97
C LEU A 16 -10.88 1.86 2.25
N ARG A 17 -12.01 1.21 2.57
CA ARG A 17 -13.23 1.92 3.01
C ARG A 17 -13.01 2.67 4.33
N GLY A 18 -12.33 2.04 5.28
CA GLY A 18 -11.94 2.66 6.55
C GLY A 18 -11.05 3.88 6.35
N MET A 19 -10.00 3.76 5.53
CA MET A 19 -9.09 4.87 5.20
C MET A 19 -9.84 6.06 4.60
N LYS A 20 -10.75 5.79 3.65
CA LYS A 20 -11.61 6.84 3.07
C LYS A 20 -12.47 7.53 4.14
N ALA A 21 -13.09 6.77 5.05
CA ALA A 21 -13.92 7.33 6.12
C ALA A 21 -13.10 8.16 7.13
N ALA A 22 -11.84 7.76 7.39
CA ALA A 22 -10.91 8.48 8.24
C ALA A 22 -10.27 9.72 7.57
N GLY A 23 -10.48 9.91 6.26
CA GLY A 23 -9.83 10.97 5.50
C GLY A 23 -8.35 10.71 5.21
N GLU A 24 -7.89 9.47 5.40
CA GLU A 24 -6.54 9.03 5.05
C GLU A 24 -6.41 8.91 3.53
N ARG A 25 -5.34 9.48 2.98
CA ARG A 25 -5.08 9.41 1.54
C ARG A 25 -4.62 8.00 1.16
N ILE A 26 -5.15 7.49 0.06
CA ILE A 26 -4.78 6.20 -0.53
C ILE A 26 -3.83 6.46 -1.70
N ALA A 27 -2.62 5.92 -1.63
CA ALA A 27 -1.64 5.97 -2.70
C ALA A 27 -1.76 4.72 -3.59
N MET A 28 -2.01 4.93 -4.89
CA MET A 28 -2.09 3.87 -5.88
C MET A 28 -1.06 4.13 -7.00
N LEU A 29 -0.31 3.10 -7.36
CA LEU A 29 0.67 3.12 -8.45
C LEU A 29 0.49 1.92 -9.35
N THR A 30 0.90 2.06 -10.61
CA THR A 30 0.89 0.95 -11.57
C THR A 30 2.17 0.13 -11.47
N ALA A 31 2.08 -1.19 -11.52
CA ALA A 31 3.24 -2.06 -11.72
C ALA A 31 2.86 -3.31 -12.53
N TYR A 32 3.72 -3.66 -13.46
CA TYR A 32 3.49 -4.74 -14.43
C TYR A 32 4.36 -5.97 -14.17
N ASP A 33 5.29 -5.90 -13.21
CA ASP A 33 6.16 -7.00 -12.84
C ASP A 33 6.38 -7.11 -11.32
N ALA A 34 6.87 -8.28 -10.91
CA ALA A 34 7.09 -8.62 -9.51
C ALA A 34 8.20 -7.79 -8.85
N SER A 35 9.18 -7.31 -9.62
CA SER A 35 10.31 -6.56 -9.09
C SER A 35 9.84 -5.18 -8.63
N PHE A 36 9.11 -4.45 -9.47
CA PHE A 36 8.52 -3.19 -9.09
C PHE A 36 7.45 -3.35 -8.01
N ALA A 37 6.57 -4.36 -8.11
CA ALA A 37 5.56 -4.61 -7.08
C ALA A 37 6.19 -4.76 -5.68
N ARG A 38 7.33 -5.46 -5.58
CA ARG A 38 8.05 -5.64 -4.31
C ARG A 38 8.69 -4.34 -3.80
N VAL A 39 9.16 -3.47 -4.68
CA VAL A 39 9.70 -2.15 -4.30
C VAL A 39 8.57 -1.24 -3.80
N LEU A 40 7.43 -1.22 -4.48
CA LEU A 40 6.26 -0.42 -4.09
C LEU A 40 5.67 -0.87 -2.75
N ASP A 41 5.59 -2.19 -2.51
CA ASP A 41 5.17 -2.74 -1.21
C ASP A 41 6.09 -2.28 -0.07
N GLN A 42 7.42 -2.32 -0.29
CA GLN A 42 8.40 -1.81 0.68
C GLN A 42 8.33 -0.29 0.88
N ALA A 43 7.91 0.46 -0.14
CA ALA A 43 7.71 1.90 -0.06
C ALA A 43 6.38 2.28 0.63
N GLY A 44 5.52 1.31 0.95
CA GLY A 44 4.24 1.53 1.62
C GLY A 44 3.13 2.01 0.69
N VAL A 45 3.17 1.63 -0.59
CA VAL A 45 2.06 1.89 -1.52
C VAL A 45 0.85 1.05 -1.13
N ASP A 46 -0.33 1.67 -1.05
CA ASP A 46 -1.54 0.98 -0.58
C ASP A 46 -2.10 0.00 -1.63
N VAL A 47 -2.03 0.36 -2.90
CA VAL A 47 -2.60 -0.45 -4.00
C VAL A 47 -1.69 -0.43 -5.23
N VAL A 48 -1.49 -1.61 -5.83
CA VAL A 48 -0.85 -1.77 -7.14
C VAL A 48 -1.91 -2.08 -8.20
N LEU A 49 -1.92 -1.30 -9.27
CA LEU A 49 -2.75 -1.53 -10.45
C LEU A 49 -1.89 -2.18 -11.56
N VAL A 50 -2.30 -3.36 -12.00
CA VAL A 50 -1.71 -4.02 -13.18
C VAL A 50 -2.38 -3.51 -14.44
#